data_AF-A0A524D4H6-F1
#
_entry.id   AF-A0A524D4H6-F1
#
_cell.length_a   1.000
_cell.length_b   1.000
_cell.length_c   1.000
_cell.angle_alpha   90.00
_cell.angle_beta   90.00
_cell.angle_gamma   90.00
#
_symmetry.space_group_name_H-M   'P 1'
#
loop_
_entity.id
_entity.type
_entity.pdbx_description
1 polymer ?
#
loop_
_entity_poly.entity_id
_entity_poly.type
_entity_poly.pdbx_seq_one_letter_code
_entity_poly.pdbx_strand_id
1 'polypeptide(L)'
;MWFEISLVPFILLLVLFFIFFVVQEGSKWQKHKYLGVFARFIQASPRRTFLIFFTIMVLSVPSTMMLLHGYWVDALAGAGMPDSQTPGVYTLLVMILVLAAIIPVMWSSFRTWRQTVRSAAEVRVRTTAE
;
A
#
# COMPACT_ATOMS: atom_id res chain seq x y z
N MET A 1 0.55 -19.50 17.67
CA MET A 1 0.03 -20.05 16.39
C MET A 1 -0.80 -19.00 15.67
N TRP A 2 -1.67 -18.24 16.37
CA TRP A 2 -2.49 -17.20 15.75
C TRP A 2 -1.68 -16.01 15.24
N PHE A 3 -0.57 -15.67 15.90
CA PHE A 3 0.37 -14.64 15.44
C PHE A 3 1.04 -15.00 14.10
N GLU A 4 1.43 -16.27 13.93
CA GLU A 4 2.05 -16.75 12.69
C GLU A 4 1.05 -16.71 11.53
N ILE A 5 -0.21 -17.06 11.80
CA ILE A 5 -1.29 -16.99 10.82
C ILE A 5 -1.58 -15.54 10.43
N SER A 6 -1.61 -14.60 11.39
CA SER A 6 -1.86 -13.19 11.13
C SER A 6 -0.67 -12.46 10.49
N LEU A 7 0.54 -13.01 10.58
CA LEU A 7 1.73 -12.52 9.87
C LEU A 7 1.60 -12.66 8.35
N VAL A 8 0.95 -13.70 7.85
CA VAL A 8 0.84 -13.98 6.41
C VAL A 8 0.22 -12.82 5.62
N PRO A 9 -1.00 -12.33 5.94
CA PRO A 9 -1.59 -11.21 5.21
C PRO A 9 -0.80 -9.91 5.35
N PHE A 10 -0.16 -9.69 6.51
CA PHE A 10 0.67 -8.50 6.73
C PHE A 10 1.93 -8.50 5.86
N ILE A 11 2.68 -9.61 5.86
CA ILE A 11 3.87 -9.75 5.01
C ILE A 11 3.47 -9.64 3.54
N LEU A 12 2.35 -10.23 3.14
CA LEU A 12 1.87 -10.13 1.75
C LEU A 12 1.57 -8.69 1.35
N LEU A 13 0.95 -7.89 2.23
CA LEU A 13 0.74 -6.46 1.99
C LEU A 13 2.05 -5.69 1.88
N LEU A 14 3.03 -5.99 2.73
CA LEU A 14 4.36 -5.36 2.64
C LEU A 14 5.07 -5.71 1.33
N VAL A 15 5.07 -6.98 0.94
CA VAL A 15 5.68 -7.42 -0.32
C VAL A 15 4.99 -6.75 -1.52
N LEU A 16 3.66 -6.71 -1.54
CA LEU A 16 2.93 -6.01 -2.60
C LEU A 16 3.24 -4.52 -2.61
N PHE A 17 3.29 -3.88 -1.45
CA PHE A 17 3.69 -2.48 -1.32
C PHE A 17 5.08 -2.26 -1.94
N PHE A 18 6.09 -3.04 -1.53
CA PHE A 18 7.44 -2.90 -2.06
C PHE A 18 7.52 -3.13 -3.56
N ILE A 19 6.84 -4.16 -4.09
CA ILE A 19 6.78 -4.41 -5.53
C ILE A 19 6.22 -3.20 -6.26
N PHE A 20 5.05 -2.71 -5.85
CA PHE A 20 4.42 -1.55 -6.51
C PHE A 20 5.20 -0.26 -6.31
N PHE A 21 5.83 -0.07 -5.14
CA PHE A 21 6.65 1.08 -4.83
C PHE A 21 7.90 1.17 -5.72
N VAL A 22 8.57 0.05 -5.96
CA VAL A 22 9.72 -0.01 -6.87
C VAL A 22 9.28 0.18 -8.32
N VAL A 23 8.19 -0.49 -8.68
CA VAL A 23 7.78 -0.64 -10.07
C VAL A 23 7.00 0.56 -10.61
N GLN A 24 6.39 1.38 -9.76
CA GLN A 24 5.81 2.66 -10.20
C GLN A 24 6.86 3.64 -10.75
N GLU A 25 8.12 3.52 -10.30
CA GLU A 25 9.20 4.44 -10.66
C GLU A 25 9.97 3.95 -11.89
N GLY A 26 9.62 4.51 -13.05
CA GLY A 26 10.38 4.34 -14.28
C GLY A 26 9.78 3.34 -15.26
N SER A 27 9.72 3.75 -16.53
CA SER A 27 9.18 2.94 -17.63
C SER A 27 10.02 1.70 -17.94
N LYS A 28 11.28 1.66 -17.50
CA LYS A 28 12.19 0.50 -17.68
C LYS A 28 11.60 -0.80 -17.11
N TRP A 29 10.83 -0.72 -16.04
CA TRP A 29 10.24 -1.89 -15.40
C TRP A 29 9.18 -2.58 -16.27
N GLN A 30 8.57 -1.87 -17.22
CA GLN A 30 7.56 -2.44 -18.12
C GLN A 30 8.09 -3.58 -18.99
N LYS A 31 9.40 -3.58 -19.28
CA LYS A 31 10.07 -4.61 -20.10
C LYS A 31 10.65 -5.76 -19.27
N HIS A 32 10.59 -5.68 -17.93
CA HIS A 32 11.17 -6.69 -17.06
C HIS A 32 10.36 -8.01 -17.11
N LYS A 33 11.05 -9.16 -17.13
CA LYS A 33 10.43 -10.50 -17.31
C LYS A 33 9.36 -10.81 -16.26
N TYR A 34 9.65 -10.55 -14.98
CA TYR A 34 8.75 -10.87 -13.86
C TYR A 34 7.94 -9.64 -13.40
N LEU A 35 8.64 -8.56 -13.04
CA LEU A 35 8.02 -7.31 -12.57
C LEU A 35 7.24 -6.52 -13.63
N GLY A 36 7.41 -6.83 -14.92
CA GLY A 36 6.79 -6.07 -16.01
C GLY A 36 5.27 -6.15 -16.02
N VAL A 37 4.67 -7.23 -15.52
CA VAL A 37 3.20 -7.34 -15.38
C VAL A 37 2.69 -6.30 -14.38
N PHE A 38 3.32 -6.23 -13.21
CA PHE A 38 2.98 -5.25 -12.18
C PHE A 38 3.21 -3.81 -12.66
N ALA A 39 4.27 -3.58 -13.44
CA ALA A 39 4.61 -2.29 -14.03
C ALA A 39 3.53 -1.80 -14.99
N ARG A 40 3.16 -2.64 -15.95
CA ARG A 40 2.11 -2.32 -16.91
C ARG A 40 0.77 -2.13 -16.21
N PHE A 41 0.50 -2.88 -15.15
CA PHE A 41 -0.74 -2.76 -14.40
C PHE A 41 -0.87 -1.41 -13.67
N ILE A 42 0.14 -1.05 -12.87
CA ILE A 42 0.11 0.17 -12.06
C ILE A 42 0.30 1.43 -12.91
N GLN A 43 1.22 1.40 -13.88
CA GLN A 43 1.54 2.55 -14.73
C GLN A 43 0.51 2.80 -15.85
N ALA A 44 -0.50 1.94 -16.02
CA ALA A 44 -1.53 2.10 -17.04
C ALA A 44 -2.33 3.41 -16.92
N SER A 45 -2.53 3.90 -15.69
CA SER A 45 -3.17 5.21 -15.48
C SER A 45 -2.85 5.79 -14.10
N PRO A 46 -2.76 7.13 -13.96
CA PRO A 46 -2.56 7.77 -12.66
C PRO A 46 -3.63 7.41 -11.63
N ARG A 47 -4.88 7.20 -12.07
CA ARG A 47 -5.99 6.76 -11.22
C ARG A 47 -5.74 5.39 -10.60
N ARG A 48 -5.23 4.43 -11.39
CA ARG A 48 -4.93 3.07 -10.90
C ARG A 48 -3.81 3.11 -9.87
N THR A 49 -2.73 3.84 -10.13
CA THR A 49 -1.65 4.04 -9.14
C THR A 49 -2.20 4.57 -7.83
N PHE A 50 -2.99 5.65 -7.89
CA PHE A 50 -3.63 6.22 -6.69
C PHE A 50 -4.49 5.18 -5.94
N LEU A 51 -5.39 4.50 -6.64
CA LEU A 51 -6.30 3.53 -6.01
C LEU A 51 -5.54 2.36 -5.37
N ILE A 52 -4.49 1.86 -6.01
CA ILE A 52 -3.68 0.75 -5.46
C ILE A 52 -3.00 1.18 -4.16
N PHE A 53 -2.30 2.31 -4.15
CA PHE A 53 -1.64 2.78 -2.92
C PHE A 53 -2.65 3.18 -1.84
N PHE A 54 -3.80 3.75 -2.21
CA PHE A 54 -4.88 4.05 -1.28
C PHE A 54 -5.46 2.76 -0.66
N THR A 55 -5.70 1.73 -1.47
CA THR A 55 -6.19 0.43 -0.96
C THR A 55 -5.15 -0.24 -0.07
N ILE A 56 -3.86 -0.23 -0.43
CA ILE A 56 -2.80 -0.76 0.43
C ILE A 56 -2.74 0.01 1.76
N MET A 57 -2.85 1.34 1.73
CA MET A 57 -2.89 2.18 2.94
C MET A 57 -4.07 1.77 3.83
N VAL A 58 -5.27 1.69 3.28
CA VAL A 58 -6.48 1.33 4.05
C VAL A 58 -6.38 -0.09 4.60
N LEU A 59 -5.86 -1.06 3.84
CA LEU A 59 -5.70 -2.44 4.28
C LEU A 59 -4.56 -2.64 5.29
N SER A 60 -3.57 -1.75 5.33
CA SER A 60 -2.47 -1.83 6.29
C SER A 60 -2.95 -1.68 7.75
N VAL A 61 -4.02 -0.91 7.98
CA VAL A 61 -4.61 -0.71 9.30
C VAL A 61 -5.23 -2.00 9.87
N PRO A 62 -6.24 -2.64 9.23
CA PRO A 62 -6.82 -3.88 9.75
C PRO A 62 -5.80 -5.01 9.76
N SER A 63 -4.85 -5.05 8.81
CA SER A 63 -3.79 -6.07 8.84
C SER A 63 -2.88 -5.94 10.06
N THR A 64 -2.55 -4.71 10.47
CA THR A 64 -1.74 -4.49 11.68
C THR A 64 -2.54 -4.83 12.94
N MET A 65 -3.81 -4.46 12.98
CA MET A 65 -4.70 -4.83 14.09
C MET A 65 -4.88 -6.35 14.21
N MET A 66 -4.98 -7.07 13.08
CA MET A 66 -5.05 -8.52 13.05
C MET A 66 -3.77 -9.18 13.61
N LEU A 67 -2.61 -8.58 13.32
CA LEU A 67 -1.32 -9.01 13.85
C LEU A 67 -1.25 -8.87 15.38
N LEU A 68 -1.62 -7.70 15.89
CA LEU A 68 -1.71 -7.43 17.32
C LEU A 68 -2.71 -8.37 18.00
N HIS A 69 -3.87 -8.57 17.39
CA HIS A 69 -4.86 -9.51 17.89
C HIS A 69 -4.31 -10.95 17.96
N GLY A 70 -3.62 -11.41 16.92
CA GLY A 70 -2.98 -12.74 16.92
C GLY A 70 -1.95 -12.91 18.04
N TYR A 71 -1.15 -11.87 18.31
CA TYR A 71 -0.21 -11.84 19.44
C TYR A 71 -0.95 -11.94 20.80
N TRP A 72 -2.03 -11.17 20.96
CA TRP A 72 -2.81 -11.15 22.20
C TRP A 72 -3.48 -12.49 22.48
N VAL A 73 -4.07 -13.11 21.45
CA VAL A 73 -4.72 -14.42 21.58
C VAL A 73 -3.70 -15.49 21.96
N ASP A 74 -2.52 -15.49 21.32
CA ASP A 74 -1.46 -16.44 21.67
C ASP A 74 -0.94 -16.23 23.11
N ALA A 75 -0.79 -14.98 23.55
CA ALA A 75 -0.38 -14.66 24.92
C ALA A 75 -1.41 -15.12 25.96
N LEU A 76 -2.69 -14.81 25.74
CA LEU A 76 -3.80 -15.17 26.63
C LEU A 76 -4.06 -16.68 26.69
N ALA A 77 -3.78 -17.41 25.60
CA ALA A 77 -3.89 -18.87 25.57
C ALA A 77 -2.70 -19.58 26.26
N GLY A 78 -1.63 -18.86 26.56
CA GLY A 78 -0.47 -19.35 27.31
C GLY A 78 -0.55 -19.07 28.82
N ALA A 79 0.59 -19.08 29.49
CA ALA A 79 0.71 -18.84 30.94
C ALA A 79 1.00 -17.37 31.32
N GLY A 80 1.01 -16.44 30.35
CA GLY A 80 1.44 -15.06 30.55
C GLY A 80 0.30 -14.06 30.33
N MET A 81 0.22 -13.03 31.16
CA MET A 81 -0.54 -11.83 30.82
C MET A 81 0.20 -11.11 29.68
N PRO A 82 -0.50 -10.62 28.63
CA PRO A 82 0.14 -9.86 27.56
C PRO A 82 0.77 -8.60 28.14
N ASP A 83 2.07 -8.63 28.35
CA ASP A 83 2.81 -7.44 28.74
C ASP A 83 2.99 -6.54 27.51
N SER A 84 2.98 -5.23 27.74
CA SER A 84 3.01 -4.19 26.70
C SER A 84 4.35 -4.10 25.93
N GLN A 85 5.14 -5.17 25.97
CA GLN A 85 6.52 -5.18 25.51
C GLN A 85 6.68 -5.13 23.98
N THR A 86 7.94 -4.91 23.64
CA THR A 86 8.62 -4.74 22.35
C THR A 86 7.92 -5.24 21.08
N PRO A 87 7.34 -6.46 20.98
CA PRO A 87 6.73 -6.94 19.74
C PRO A 87 5.56 -6.08 19.24
N GLY A 88 4.68 -5.62 20.14
CA GLY A 88 3.55 -4.77 19.77
C GLY A 88 4.01 -3.40 19.26
N VAL A 89 4.99 -2.81 19.97
CA VAL A 89 5.60 -1.53 19.60
C VAL A 89 6.35 -1.64 18.27
N TYR A 90 7.15 -2.69 18.04
CA TYR A 90 7.86 -2.88 16.78
C TYR A 90 6.91 -3.02 15.59
N THR A 91 5.80 -3.73 15.75
CA THR A 91 4.79 -3.88 14.70
C THR A 91 4.17 -2.53 14.34
N LEU A 92 3.85 -1.71 15.34
CA LEU A 92 3.34 -0.35 15.15
C LEU A 92 4.39 0.58 14.51
N LEU A 93 5.66 0.48 14.90
CA LEU A 93 6.75 1.25 14.29
C LEU A 93 6.94 0.89 12.81
N VAL A 94 6.88 -0.40 12.46
CA VAL A 94 6.92 -0.85 11.06
C VAL A 94 5.72 -0.30 10.29
N MET A 95 4.52 -0.33 10.86
CA MET A 95 3.33 0.26 10.25
C MET A 95 3.50 1.77 10.01
N ILE A 96 4.01 2.52 10.99
CA ILE A 96 4.27 3.96 10.85
C ILE A 96 5.27 4.21 9.71
N LEU A 97 6.35 3.43 9.63
CA LEU A 97 7.34 3.54 8.56
C LEU A 97 6.71 3.29 7.17
N VAL A 98 5.88 2.27 7.06
CA VAL A 98 5.20 1.91 5.82
C VAL A 98 4.20 3.00 5.41
N LEU A 99 3.41 3.53 6.34
CA LEU A 99 2.50 4.64 6.08
C LEU A 99 3.26 5.91 5.68
N ALA A 100 4.39 6.20 6.32
CA ALA A 100 5.24 7.33 5.97
C ALA A 100 5.76 7.25 4.52
N ALA A 101 5.98 6.05 3.99
CA ALA A 101 6.35 5.85 2.59
C ALA A 101 5.15 5.85 1.63
N ILE A 102 4.00 5.27 2.02
CA ILE A 102 2.80 5.19 1.17
C ILE A 102 2.15 6.56 0.97
N ILE A 103 2.02 7.37 2.03
CA ILE A 103 1.26 8.62 1.99
C ILE A 103 1.79 9.60 0.92
N PRO A 104 3.11 9.90 0.84
CA PRO A 104 3.64 10.79 -0.18
C PRO A 104 3.42 10.27 -1.61
N VAL A 105 3.61 8.97 -1.81
CA VAL A 105 3.44 8.30 -3.11
C VAL A 105 1.99 8.37 -3.58
N MET A 106 1.06 8.04 -2.68
CA MET A 106 -0.37 8.10 -2.94
C MET A 106 -0.79 9.53 -3.28
N TRP A 107 -0.32 10.52 -2.51
CA TRP A 107 -0.64 11.92 -2.73
C TRP A 107 -0.10 12.46 -4.06
N SER A 108 1.14 12.09 -4.41
CA SER A 108 1.74 12.42 -5.71
C SER A 108 0.90 11.87 -6.87
N SER A 109 0.50 10.60 -6.78
CA SER A 109 -0.34 9.93 -7.77
C SER A 109 -1.72 10.60 -7.90
N PHE A 110 -2.32 11.00 -6.77
CA PHE A 110 -3.58 11.74 -6.75
C PHE A 110 -3.46 13.10 -7.45
N ARG A 111 -2.39 13.85 -7.20
CA ARG A 111 -2.15 15.15 -7.86
C ARG A 111 -2.04 14.99 -9.37
N THR A 112 -1.25 14.02 -9.83
CA THR A 112 -1.10 13.72 -11.26
C THR A 112 -2.45 13.35 -11.87
N TRP A 113 -3.21 12.46 -11.21
CA TRP A 113 -4.54 12.10 -11.69
C TRP A 113 -5.46 13.32 -11.81
N ARG A 114 -5.55 14.17 -10.78
CA ARG A 114 -6.38 15.38 -10.82
C ARG A 114 -5.99 16.33 -11.96
N GLN A 115 -4.70 16.51 -12.20
CA GLN A 115 -4.20 17.32 -13.30
C GLN A 115 -4.56 16.73 -14.67
N THR A 116 -4.42 15.41 -14.84
CA THR A 116 -4.82 14.76 -16.10
C THR A 116 -6.31 14.93 -16.39
N VAL A 117 -7.18 14.77 -15.40
CA VAL A 117 -8.64 14.98 -15.56
C VAL A 117 -8.95 16.43 -15.93
N ARG A 118 -8.30 17.39 -15.27
CA ARG A 118 -8.48 18.82 -15.58
C ARG A 118 -8.05 19.14 -17.01
N SER A 119 -6.87 18.67 -17.43
CA SER A 119 -6.38 18.90 -18.80
C SER A 119 -7.30 18.30 -19.86
N ALA A 120 -7.84 17.10 -19.62
CA ALA A 120 -8.80 16.47 -20.53
C ALA A 120 -10.11 17.25 -20.63
N ALA A 121 -10.58 17.83 -19.51
CA ALA A 121 -11.76 18.69 -19.50
C ALA A 121 -11.52 19.99 -20.27
N GLU A 122 -10.36 20.63 -20.09
CA GLU A 122 -10.00 21.87 -20.79
C GLU A 122 -9.92 21.66 -22.32
N VAL A 123 -9.39 20.53 -22.79
CA VAL A 123 -9.37 20.19 -24.22
C VAL A 123 -10.78 20.02 -24.78
N ARG A 124 -11.67 19.31 -24.07
CA ARG A 124 -13.05 19.08 -24.52
C ARG A 124 -13.83 20.38 -24.68
N VAL A 125 -13.67 21.32 -23.76
CA VAL A 125 -14.33 22.63 -23.82
C VAL A 125 -13.85 23.43 -25.03
N ARG A 126 -12.54 23.40 -25.34
CA ARG A 126 -11.99 24.08 -26.52
C ARG A 126 -12.53 23.50 -27.83
N THR A 127 -12.57 22.17 -27.95
CA THR A 127 -13.08 21.49 -29.16
C THR A 127 -14.58 21.72 -29.41
N THR A 128 -15.35 22.12 -28.39
CA THR A 128 -16.79 22.44 -28.54
C THR A 128 -17.06 23.93 -28.79
N ALA A 129 -16.04 24.78 -28.65
CA ALA A 129 -16.15 26.23 -28.81
C ALA A 129 -15.64 26.72 -30.19
N GLU A 130 -14.92 25.87 -30.93
CA GLU A 130 -14.60 26.02 -32.36
C GLU A 130 -15.72 25.43 -33.23
#